data_AF-A0AAD7DGP9-F1
#
_entry.id   AF-A0AAD7DGP9-F1
#
_cell.length_a   1.000
_cell.length_b   1.000
_cell.length_c   1.000
_cell.angle_alpha   90.00
_cell.angle_beta   90.00
_cell.angle_gamma   90.00
#
_symmetry.space_group_name_H-M   'P 1'
#
loop_
_entity.id
_entity.type
_entity.pdbx_description
1 polymer ?
#
loop_
_entity_poly.entity_id
_entity_poly.type
_entity_poly.pdbx_seq_one_letter_code
_entity_poly.pdbx_strand_id
1 'polypeptide(L)'
;MARRCRLMAYLHNSEFTDPILKAFADILDVKDTTKPKEPKELDDFAVAEYLYKVPKMSAKEYKAILMYLNSSGETSLSWLSYPDPEYQAMVLPPNAKRLREYHENRRTYSCHSSHNANSLIQFRKPNTDEVPITGVIRTILEVPFHGFLRKFILVAPDRPIDIVNTPYAEFTRLMASLVEVEPYKTLMVIEPKHDITHLASWIRPSWTYPGIHKRFRVVCWALGRGRK
;
A
#
# COMPACT_ATOMS: atom_id res chain seq x y z
N MET A 1 -24.59 -13.76 -0.08
CA MET A 1 -24.15 -13.23 -1.39
C MET A 1 -25.29 -12.68 -2.26
N ALA A 2 -26.49 -13.28 -2.26
CA ALA A 2 -27.60 -12.90 -3.16
C ALA A 2 -28.06 -11.43 -3.13
N ARG A 3 -27.98 -10.73 -1.98
CA ARG A 3 -28.49 -9.35 -1.84
C ARG A 3 -27.59 -8.28 -2.48
N ARG A 4 -26.26 -8.47 -2.41
CA ARG A 4 -25.27 -7.60 -3.07
C ARG A 4 -25.22 -7.88 -4.58
N CYS A 5 -25.32 -9.15 -4.99
CA CYS A 5 -25.45 -9.49 -6.41
C CYS A 5 -26.78 -8.98 -6.98
N ARG A 6 -27.89 -9.04 -6.23
CA ARG A 6 -29.15 -8.40 -6.64
C ARG A 6 -29.02 -6.89 -6.73
N LEU A 7 -28.45 -6.20 -5.74
CA LEU A 7 -28.28 -4.74 -5.81
C LEU A 7 -27.38 -4.32 -6.97
N MET A 8 -26.26 -5.01 -7.19
CA MET A 8 -25.35 -4.71 -8.31
C MET A 8 -25.96 -5.08 -9.66
N ALA A 9 -26.65 -6.22 -9.78
CA ALA A 9 -27.43 -6.56 -10.98
C ALA A 9 -28.58 -5.56 -11.21
N TYR A 10 -29.19 -5.06 -10.13
CA TYR A 10 -30.23 -4.03 -10.15
C TYR A 10 -29.66 -2.64 -10.41
N LEU A 11 -28.36 -2.39 -10.24
CA LEU A 11 -27.72 -1.11 -10.62
C LEU A 11 -27.18 -1.16 -12.06
N HIS A 12 -26.83 -2.35 -12.56
CA HIS A 12 -26.30 -2.57 -13.92
C HIS A 12 -27.35 -2.97 -14.96
N ASN A 13 -28.61 -3.19 -14.57
CA ASN A 13 -29.66 -3.49 -15.55
C ASN A 13 -29.91 -2.25 -16.41
N SER A 14 -29.76 -2.34 -17.73
CA SER A 14 -29.81 -1.21 -18.67
C SER A 14 -31.21 -0.62 -18.89
N GLU A 15 -32.22 -1.05 -18.13
CA GLU A 15 -33.62 -0.67 -18.28
C GLU A 15 -34.09 0.46 -17.34
N PHE A 16 -33.20 1.06 -16.55
CA PHE A 16 -33.62 2.16 -15.65
C PHE A 16 -33.91 3.45 -16.42
N THR A 17 -35.19 3.80 -16.46
CA THR A 17 -35.72 5.11 -16.88
C THR A 17 -35.53 6.21 -15.83
N ASP A 18 -35.15 5.87 -14.59
CA ASP A 18 -35.00 6.85 -13.51
C ASP A 18 -33.60 7.52 -13.54
N PRO A 19 -33.51 8.83 -13.87
CA PRO A 19 -32.25 9.54 -13.98
C PRO A 19 -31.49 9.66 -12.65
N ILE A 20 -32.18 9.58 -11.50
CA ILE A 20 -31.56 9.73 -10.18
C ILE A 20 -30.74 8.48 -9.83
N LEU A 21 -31.31 7.30 -10.06
CA LEU A 21 -30.62 6.02 -9.79
C LEU A 21 -29.42 5.82 -10.71
N LYS A 22 -29.53 6.26 -11.97
CA LYS A 22 -28.40 6.26 -12.91
C LYS A 22 -27.28 7.19 -12.44
N ALA A 23 -27.61 8.40 -11.98
CA ALA A 23 -26.63 9.31 -11.40
C ALA A 23 -25.95 8.71 -10.17
N PHE A 24 -26.68 8.02 -9.29
CA PHE A 24 -26.09 7.30 -8.17
C PHE A 24 -25.18 6.15 -8.61
N ALA A 25 -25.58 5.37 -9.61
CA ALA A 25 -24.75 4.30 -10.17
C ALA A 25 -23.45 4.86 -10.77
N ASP A 26 -23.52 5.97 -11.53
CA ASP A 26 -22.37 6.64 -12.12
C ASP A 26 -21.43 7.26 -11.05
N ILE A 27 -21.96 7.67 -9.89
CA ILE A 27 -21.15 8.10 -8.72
C ILE A 27 -20.45 6.90 -8.07
N LEU A 28 -21.09 5.74 -8.05
CA LEU A 28 -20.57 4.51 -7.43
C LEU A 28 -19.54 3.81 -8.32
N ASP A 29 -19.77 3.81 -9.63
CA ASP A 29 -18.88 3.32 -10.69
C ASP A 29 -18.25 4.49 -11.44
N VAL A 30 -17.30 5.15 -10.76
CA VAL A 30 -16.43 6.13 -11.40
C VAL A 30 -15.68 5.41 -12.53
N LYS A 31 -16.09 5.65 -13.78
CA LYS A 31 -15.32 5.22 -14.95
C LYS A 31 -13.89 5.72 -14.80
N ASP A 32 -12.93 4.82 -14.87
CA ASP A 32 -11.49 5.14 -14.80
C ASP A 32 -11.09 5.91 -16.06
N THR A 33 -11.36 7.23 -16.06
CA THR A 33 -11.16 8.13 -17.20
C THR A 33 -9.73 8.63 -17.35
N THR A 34 -8.83 8.27 -16.45
CA THR A 34 -7.40 8.63 -16.55
C THR A 34 -6.60 7.37 -16.79
N LYS A 35 -6.17 7.16 -18.04
CA LYS A 35 -5.14 6.15 -18.34
C LYS A 35 -3.95 6.40 -17.41
N PRO A 36 -3.36 5.36 -16.78
CA PRO A 36 -2.15 5.52 -15.99
C PRO A 36 -1.08 6.17 -16.87
N LYS A 37 -0.38 7.16 -16.30
CA LYS A 37 0.70 7.85 -17.01
C LYS A 37 1.80 6.82 -17.27
N GLU A 38 2.15 6.62 -18.53
CA GLU A 38 3.20 5.66 -18.88
C GLU A 38 4.52 6.04 -18.17
N PRO A 39 5.26 5.06 -17.63
CA PRO A 39 6.53 5.32 -16.99
C PRO A 39 7.50 5.95 -17.99
N LYS A 40 8.14 7.05 -17.62
CA LYS A 40 9.18 7.67 -18.46
C LYS A 40 10.49 6.92 -18.25
N GLU A 41 11.02 6.34 -19.33
CA GLU A 41 12.38 5.79 -19.36
C GLU A 41 13.41 6.91 -19.12
N LEU A 42 14.42 6.58 -18.33
CA LEU A 42 15.55 7.43 -17.99
C LEU A 42 16.78 6.96 -18.77
N ASP A 43 17.44 7.91 -19.42
CA ASP A 43 18.78 7.73 -19.97
C ASP A 43 19.84 7.71 -18.85
N ASP A 44 21.00 7.11 -19.13
CA ASP A 44 22.10 6.92 -18.17
C ASP A 44 22.58 8.24 -17.57
N PHE A 45 22.64 9.29 -18.41
CA PHE A 45 22.99 10.63 -17.94
C PHE A 45 21.97 11.17 -16.92
N ALA A 46 20.68 10.96 -17.18
CA ALA A 46 19.62 11.39 -16.27
C ALA A 46 19.62 10.58 -14.96
N VAL A 47 19.94 9.28 -15.02
CA VAL A 47 20.13 8.44 -13.83
C VAL A 47 21.29 8.96 -12.98
N ALA A 48 22.44 9.24 -13.60
CA ALA A 48 23.62 9.76 -12.90
C ALA A 48 23.33 11.13 -12.26
N GLU A 49 22.70 12.04 -13.00
CA GLU A 49 22.30 13.36 -12.49
C GLU A 49 21.32 13.24 -11.31
N TYR A 50 20.36 12.32 -11.39
CA TYR A 50 19.43 12.05 -10.31
C TYR A 50 20.15 11.54 -9.06
N LEU A 51 20.98 10.50 -9.20
CA LEU A 51 21.71 9.87 -8.09
C LEU A 51 22.69 10.83 -7.41
N TYR A 52 23.28 11.76 -8.16
CA TYR A 52 24.14 12.81 -7.61
C TYR A 52 23.39 13.76 -6.66
N LYS A 53 22.11 14.08 -6.95
CA LYS A 53 21.31 15.03 -6.16
C LYS A 53 20.66 14.40 -4.93
N VAL A 54 20.45 13.09 -4.92
CA VAL A 54 19.68 12.42 -3.87
C VAL A 54 20.57 11.85 -2.76
N PRO A 55 20.10 11.86 -1.51
CA PRO A 55 20.89 11.37 -0.38
C PRO A 55 21.03 9.83 -0.41
N LYS A 56 22.04 9.34 0.32
CA LYS A 56 22.25 7.92 0.55
C LYS A 56 21.14 7.34 1.44
N MET A 57 20.65 6.15 1.10
CA MET A 57 19.70 5.39 1.91
C MET A 57 20.33 4.93 3.23
N SER A 58 19.51 4.72 4.25
CA SER A 58 20.00 4.02 5.44
C SER A 58 20.27 2.55 5.12
N ALA A 59 21.23 1.94 5.83
CA ALA A 59 21.59 0.54 5.62
C ALA A 59 20.40 -0.43 5.80
N LYS A 60 19.48 -0.10 6.72
CA LYS A 60 18.27 -0.89 6.96
C LYS A 60 17.30 -0.83 5.77
N GLU A 61 17.09 0.35 5.21
CA GLU A 61 16.21 0.55 4.05
C GLU A 61 16.79 -0.11 2.80
N TYR A 62 18.09 0.10 2.56
CA TYR A 62 18.80 -0.52 1.44
C TYR A 62 18.69 -2.04 1.48
N LYS A 63 19.00 -2.65 2.63
CA LYS A 63 18.91 -4.10 2.81
C LYS A 63 17.49 -4.61 2.62
N ALA A 64 16.48 -3.89 3.13
CA ALA A 64 15.09 -4.29 2.99
C ALA A 64 14.62 -4.27 1.53
N ILE A 65 15.00 -3.23 0.75
CA ILE A 65 14.68 -3.15 -0.68
C ILE A 65 15.40 -4.25 -1.45
N LEU A 66 16.68 -4.47 -1.18
CA LEU A 66 17.44 -5.53 -1.85
C LEU A 66 16.83 -6.92 -1.59
N MET A 67 16.45 -7.21 -0.35
CA MET A 67 15.76 -8.45 0.00
C MET A 67 14.42 -8.59 -0.72
N TYR A 68 13.68 -7.49 -0.88
CA TYR A 68 12.40 -7.45 -1.59
C TYR A 68 12.56 -7.72 -3.09
N LEU A 69 13.56 -7.12 -3.75
CA LEU A 69 13.83 -7.33 -5.17
C LEU A 69 14.18 -8.81 -5.42
N ASN A 70 15.09 -9.34 -4.61
CA ASN A 70 15.55 -10.74 -4.72
C ASN A 70 14.43 -11.74 -4.42
N SER A 71 13.51 -11.43 -3.50
CA SER A 71 12.34 -12.31 -3.25
C SER A 71 11.27 -12.22 -4.34
N SER A 72 11.30 -11.16 -5.16
CA SER A 72 10.40 -10.95 -6.29
C SER A 72 10.89 -11.56 -7.60
N GLY A 73 11.97 -12.35 -7.54
CA GLY A 73 12.58 -13.00 -8.70
C GLY A 73 13.52 -12.09 -9.49
N GLU A 74 13.74 -10.85 -9.06
CA GLU A 74 14.71 -9.94 -9.67
C GLU A 74 16.09 -10.19 -9.03
N THR A 75 17.06 -10.76 -9.77
CA THR A 75 18.42 -10.97 -9.27
C THR A 75 19.15 -9.63 -9.17
N SER A 76 19.09 -9.02 -7.99
CA SER A 76 19.70 -7.72 -7.70
C SER A 76 20.88 -7.88 -6.75
N LEU A 77 21.97 -7.17 -7.05
CA LEU A 77 23.19 -7.18 -6.25
C LEU A 77 23.35 -5.90 -5.42
N SER A 78 24.14 -6.05 -4.37
CA SER A 78 24.58 -4.92 -3.57
C SER A 78 25.64 -4.13 -4.33
N TRP A 79 25.60 -2.80 -4.26
CA TRP A 79 26.65 -1.93 -4.82
C TRP A 79 28.05 -2.19 -4.21
N LEU A 80 28.10 -2.83 -3.03
CA LEU A 80 29.35 -3.22 -2.36
C LEU A 80 29.92 -4.55 -2.85
N SER A 81 29.17 -5.33 -3.63
CA SER A 81 29.56 -6.68 -4.06
C SER A 81 30.48 -6.69 -5.28
N TYR A 82 31.07 -5.54 -5.64
CA TYR A 82 31.95 -5.40 -6.79
C TYR A 82 33.37 -5.92 -6.49
N PRO A 83 34.06 -6.62 -7.43
CA PRO A 83 33.64 -6.92 -8.80
C PRO A 83 32.55 -8.00 -8.89
N ASP A 84 31.61 -7.77 -9.79
CA ASP A 84 30.43 -8.62 -9.99
C ASP A 84 30.82 -9.99 -10.58
N PRO A 85 30.42 -11.12 -9.96
CA PRO A 85 30.65 -12.44 -10.55
C PRO A 85 29.82 -12.72 -11.80
N GLU A 86 28.70 -12.00 -12.03
CA GLU A 86 27.78 -12.23 -13.16
C GLU A 86 27.47 -10.92 -13.88
N TYR A 87 28.02 -10.71 -15.09
CA TYR A 87 27.88 -9.51 -15.93
C TYR A 87 26.44 -9.05 -16.25
N GLN A 88 25.41 -9.80 -15.82
CA GLN A 88 24.00 -9.51 -16.10
C GLN A 88 23.20 -9.08 -14.86
N ALA A 89 23.80 -9.12 -13.66
CA ALA A 89 23.09 -8.79 -12.45
C ALA A 89 22.91 -7.28 -12.27
N MET A 90 21.72 -6.86 -11.85
CA MET A 90 21.41 -5.44 -11.69
C MET A 90 21.84 -4.94 -10.32
N VAL A 91 22.54 -3.81 -10.27
CA VAL A 91 23.00 -3.23 -9.01
C VAL A 91 21.98 -2.23 -8.49
N LEU A 92 21.48 -2.44 -7.27
CA LEU A 92 20.65 -1.45 -6.59
C LEU A 92 21.52 -0.23 -6.21
N PRO A 93 21.21 0.99 -6.68
CA PRO A 93 21.99 2.16 -6.29
C PRO A 93 21.81 2.47 -4.80
N PRO A 94 22.85 3.01 -4.12
CA PRO A 94 22.80 3.31 -2.69
C PRO A 94 21.97 4.56 -2.34
N ASN A 95 21.62 5.39 -3.32
CA ASN A 95 20.95 6.67 -3.11
C ASN A 95 19.49 6.60 -3.52
N ALA A 96 18.63 7.31 -2.77
CA ALA A 96 17.21 7.37 -3.04
C ALA A 96 16.62 8.71 -2.62
N LYS A 97 15.63 9.18 -3.36
CA LYS A 97 14.85 10.34 -2.95
C LYS A 97 13.79 9.91 -1.95
N ARG A 98 13.73 10.59 -0.81
CA ARG A 98 12.67 10.40 0.18
C ARG A 98 11.48 11.27 -0.15
N LEU A 99 10.31 10.67 -0.33
CA LEU A 99 9.07 11.36 -0.60
C LEU A 99 8.26 11.49 0.68
N ARG A 100 7.77 12.71 0.96
CA ARG A 100 6.81 12.94 2.06
C ARG A 100 5.42 12.42 1.69
N GLU A 101 5.07 12.59 0.43
CA GLU A 101 3.86 12.13 -0.21
C GLU A 101 4.10 11.96 -1.71
N TYR A 102 3.26 11.18 -2.37
CA TYR A 102 3.16 11.16 -3.83
C TYR A 102 1.76 10.74 -4.29
N HIS A 103 1.45 11.09 -5.54
CA HIS A 103 0.18 10.78 -6.17
C HIS A 103 0.37 9.78 -7.31
N GLU A 104 -0.39 8.70 -7.29
CA GLU A 104 -0.39 7.69 -8.33
C GLU A 104 -1.78 7.06 -8.43
N ASN A 105 -2.32 6.92 -9.65
CA ASN A 105 -3.63 6.30 -9.90
C ASN A 105 -4.77 6.85 -9.01
N ARG A 106 -4.85 8.18 -8.89
CA ARG A 106 -5.82 8.92 -8.04
C ARG A 106 -5.72 8.61 -6.55
N ARG A 107 -4.66 7.93 -6.12
CA ARG A 107 -4.33 7.69 -4.71
C ARG A 107 -3.23 8.66 -4.29
N THR A 108 -3.34 9.10 -3.05
CA THR A 108 -2.34 9.94 -2.40
C THR A 108 -1.72 9.11 -1.30
N TYR A 109 -0.47 8.72 -1.49
CA TYR A 109 0.29 8.01 -0.48
C TYR A 109 1.06 9.03 0.35
N SER A 110 0.91 8.98 1.66
CA SER A 110 1.63 9.89 2.56
C SER A 110 2.37 9.09 3.62
N CYS A 111 3.56 9.55 4.01
CA CYS A 111 4.19 9.05 5.22
C CYS A 111 3.32 9.40 6.43
N HIS A 112 3.29 8.53 7.44
CA HIS A 112 2.51 8.74 8.66
C HIS A 112 2.81 10.06 9.38
N SER A 113 4.08 10.50 9.33
CA SER A 113 4.50 11.79 9.87
C SER A 113 3.94 13.00 9.12
N SER A 114 3.56 12.83 7.85
CA SER A 114 2.98 13.88 7.01
C SER A 114 1.45 13.90 7.15
N HIS A 115 0.81 12.73 7.04
CA HIS A 115 -0.65 12.62 7.08
C HIS A 115 -1.09 11.25 7.59
N ASN A 116 -1.76 11.20 8.73
CA ASN A 116 -2.14 9.94 9.37
C ASN A 116 -3.10 9.11 8.49
N ALA A 117 -4.23 9.68 8.04
CA ALA A 117 -5.22 8.89 7.30
C ALA A 117 -4.68 8.30 5.97
N ASN A 118 -4.03 9.13 5.14
CA ASN A 118 -3.38 8.73 3.89
C ASN A 118 -2.15 7.83 4.06
N SER A 119 -1.75 7.49 5.30
CA SER A 119 -0.67 6.55 5.57
C SER A 119 -1.16 5.15 5.89
N LEU A 120 -2.46 4.95 6.11
CA LEU A 120 -3.03 3.67 6.50
C LEU A 120 -3.52 2.92 5.27
N ILE A 121 -3.00 1.73 5.03
CA ILE A 121 -3.29 0.96 3.82
C ILE A 121 -3.52 -0.53 4.13
N GLN A 122 -4.33 -1.17 3.28
CA GLN A 122 -4.40 -2.61 3.14
C GLN A 122 -3.64 -3.01 1.88
N PHE A 123 -2.76 -4.00 2.00
CA PHE A 123 -1.88 -4.41 0.92
C PHE A 123 -1.65 -5.91 0.95
N ARG A 124 -1.24 -6.47 -0.20
CA ARG A 124 -0.80 -7.87 -0.28
C ARG A 124 0.69 -7.96 -0.03
N LYS A 125 1.09 -9.03 0.64
CA LYS A 125 2.50 -9.38 0.71
C LYS A 125 3.00 -9.73 -0.70
N PRO A 126 4.18 -9.24 -1.11
CA PRO A 126 4.77 -9.58 -2.40
C PRO A 126 5.00 -11.09 -2.51
N ASN A 127 4.71 -11.66 -3.68
CA ASN A 127 5.01 -13.07 -4.04
C ASN A 127 4.34 -14.13 -3.14
N THR A 128 3.24 -13.77 -2.49
CA THR A 128 2.44 -14.70 -1.69
C THR A 128 0.96 -14.47 -1.96
N ASP A 129 0.19 -15.55 -2.07
CA ASP A 129 -1.28 -15.52 -2.11
C ASP A 129 -1.91 -15.41 -0.71
N GLU A 130 -1.14 -14.87 0.25
CA GLU A 130 -1.61 -14.67 1.61
C GLU A 130 -2.74 -13.63 1.69
N VAL A 131 -3.48 -13.72 2.80
CA VAL A 131 -4.56 -12.78 3.12
C VAL A 131 -3.98 -11.35 3.19
N PRO A 132 -4.67 -10.34 2.60
CA PRO A 132 -4.28 -8.96 2.73
C PRO A 132 -4.06 -8.54 4.18
N ILE A 133 -2.98 -7.82 4.42
CA ILE A 133 -2.65 -7.27 5.72
C ILE A 133 -2.82 -5.75 5.72
N THR A 134 -2.93 -5.17 6.91
CA THR A 134 -3.03 -3.73 7.11
C THR A 134 -1.74 -3.18 7.69
N GLY A 135 -1.47 -1.91 7.48
CA GLY A 135 -0.30 -1.27 8.05
C GLY A 135 -0.20 0.22 7.77
N VAL A 136 0.91 0.78 8.25
CA VAL A 136 1.20 2.20 8.25
C VAL A 136 2.41 2.51 7.40
N ILE A 137 2.28 3.37 6.39
CA ILE A 137 3.38 3.85 5.57
C ILE A 137 4.32 4.70 6.43
N ARG A 138 5.56 4.23 6.60
CA ARG A 138 6.58 4.94 7.39
C ARG A 138 7.52 5.74 6.49
N THR A 139 7.92 5.15 5.38
CA THR A 139 8.86 5.77 4.44
C THR A 139 8.42 5.47 3.01
N ILE A 140 8.57 6.45 2.12
CA ILE A 140 8.43 6.27 0.68
C ILE A 140 9.76 6.67 0.03
N LEU A 141 10.31 5.79 -0.79
CA LEU A 141 11.56 6.00 -1.52
C LEU A 141 11.32 5.92 -3.02
N GLU A 142 11.94 6.82 -3.77
CA GLU A 142 11.96 6.82 -5.22
C GLU A 142 13.40 6.60 -5.70
N VAL A 143 13.59 5.52 -6.45
CA VAL A 143 14.90 4.98 -6.85
C VAL A 143 14.89 4.74 -8.36
N PRO A 144 15.91 5.22 -9.09
CA PRO A 144 16.09 4.83 -10.48
C PRO A 144 16.57 3.38 -10.52
N PHE A 145 15.78 2.51 -11.13
CA PHE A 145 16.07 1.08 -11.22
C PHE A 145 15.45 0.52 -12.50
N HIS A 146 16.23 -0.25 -13.28
CA HIS A 146 15.88 -0.67 -14.65
C HIS A 146 15.53 0.48 -15.60
N GLY A 147 16.20 1.64 -15.50
CA GLY A 147 15.89 2.79 -16.35
C GLY A 147 14.56 3.49 -16.01
N PHE A 148 13.89 3.13 -14.90
CA PHE A 148 12.65 3.78 -14.47
C PHE A 148 12.74 4.28 -13.03
N LEU A 149 11.99 5.32 -12.69
CA LEU A 149 11.79 5.73 -11.30
C LEU A 149 10.78 4.81 -10.62
N ARG A 150 11.27 3.82 -9.90
CA ARG A 150 10.46 2.92 -9.08
C ARG A 150 10.22 3.51 -7.71
N LYS A 151 9.03 3.25 -7.16
CA LYS A 151 8.64 3.69 -5.82
C LYS A 151 8.55 2.50 -4.88
N PHE A 152 9.34 2.54 -3.83
CA PHE A 152 9.31 1.56 -2.76
C PHE A 152 8.64 2.18 -1.54
N ILE A 153 7.60 1.52 -1.04
CA ILE A 153 6.82 1.94 0.12
C ILE A 153 7.20 1.01 1.27
N LEU A 154 7.77 1.57 2.33
CA LEU A 154 8.11 0.84 3.54
C LEU A 154 6.98 1.00 4.55
N VAL A 155 6.33 -0.12 4.83
CA VAL A 155 5.12 -0.20 5.64
C VAL A 155 5.44 -0.93 6.94
N ALA A 156 5.00 -0.38 8.06
CA ALA A 156 4.98 -1.07 9.34
C ALA A 156 3.63 -1.81 9.46
N PRO A 157 3.60 -3.15 9.41
CA PRO A 157 2.34 -3.89 9.49
C PRO A 157 1.66 -3.67 10.84
N ASP A 158 0.33 -3.60 10.83
CA ASP A 158 -0.45 -3.48 12.05
C ASP A 158 -0.42 -4.79 12.86
N ARG A 159 -0.58 -4.66 14.18
CA ARG A 159 -0.64 -5.81 15.11
C ARG A 159 -2.09 -6.15 15.41
N PRO A 160 -2.63 -7.28 14.95
CA PRO A 160 -4.01 -7.63 15.23
C PRO A 160 -4.24 -7.86 16.73
N ILE A 161 -5.39 -7.42 17.22
CA ILE A 161 -5.89 -7.75 18.55
C ILE A 161 -7.02 -8.76 18.36
N ASP A 162 -6.77 -10.01 18.74
CA ASP A 162 -7.75 -11.08 18.60
C ASP A 162 -8.61 -11.18 19.87
N ILE A 163 -9.85 -10.69 19.79
CA ILE A 163 -10.81 -10.74 20.89
C ILE A 163 -12.18 -11.11 20.35
N VAL A 164 -12.73 -12.17 20.95
CA VAL A 164 -14.00 -12.81 20.57
C VAL A 164 -15.21 -11.90 20.87
N ASN A 165 -15.12 -11.05 21.89
CA ASN A 165 -16.22 -10.18 22.34
C ASN A 165 -16.17 -8.80 21.70
N THR A 166 -16.08 -8.75 20.37
CA THR A 166 -16.14 -7.50 19.61
C THR A 166 -17.24 -7.60 18.55
N PRO A 167 -17.95 -6.49 18.23
CA PRO A 167 -18.97 -6.52 17.19
C PRO A 167 -18.36 -6.88 15.82
N TYR A 168 -17.06 -6.69 15.62
CA TYR A 168 -16.40 -6.97 14.36
C TYR A 168 -16.23 -8.46 14.09
N ALA A 169 -16.15 -9.29 15.14
CA ALA A 169 -16.13 -10.75 15.00
C ALA A 169 -17.47 -11.28 14.47
N GLU A 170 -18.59 -10.75 14.97
CA GLU A 170 -19.94 -11.15 14.55
C GLU A 170 -20.32 -10.52 13.19
N PHE A 171 -19.93 -9.27 12.95
CA PHE A 171 -20.31 -8.51 11.77
C PHE A 171 -19.15 -8.36 10.77
N THR A 172 -18.72 -9.49 10.19
CA THR A 172 -17.62 -9.56 9.19
C THR A 172 -17.82 -8.64 7.97
N ARG A 173 -19.07 -8.27 7.66
CA ARG A 173 -19.41 -7.34 6.57
C ARG A 173 -18.96 -5.89 6.81
N LEU A 174 -18.64 -5.53 8.05
CA LEU A 174 -18.08 -4.22 8.36
C LEU A 174 -16.65 -4.06 7.81
N MET A 175 -15.99 -5.17 7.44
CA MET A 175 -14.62 -5.15 6.92
C MET A 175 -13.70 -4.33 7.82
N ALA A 176 -13.80 -4.61 9.12
CA ALA A 176 -13.10 -3.89 10.15
C ALA A 176 -12.45 -4.88 11.13
N SER A 177 -11.34 -4.48 11.72
CA SER A 177 -10.65 -5.24 12.75
C SER A 177 -10.05 -4.32 13.80
N LEU A 178 -9.66 -4.92 14.92
CA LEU A 178 -8.92 -4.24 15.97
C LEU A 178 -7.43 -4.49 15.80
N VAL A 179 -6.66 -3.42 15.91
CA VAL A 179 -5.20 -3.46 15.89
C VAL A 179 -4.62 -2.63 17.02
N GLU A 180 -3.39 -2.90 17.42
CA GLU A 180 -2.67 -2.03 18.34
C GLU A 180 -2.46 -0.64 17.72
N VAL A 181 -2.39 0.39 18.56
CA VAL A 181 -2.08 1.75 18.08
C VAL A 181 -0.68 1.82 17.47
N GLU A 182 0.26 1.09 18.06
CA GLU A 182 1.63 0.97 17.57
C GLU A 182 1.77 -0.27 16.68
N PRO A 183 2.13 -0.11 15.39
CA PRO A 183 2.36 -1.24 14.50
C PRO A 183 3.65 -1.99 14.86
N TYR A 184 3.95 -3.08 14.16
CA TYR A 184 5.24 -3.74 14.25
C TYR A 184 6.38 -2.77 13.89
N LYS A 185 7.53 -2.92 14.58
CA LYS A 185 8.74 -2.13 14.28
C LYS A 185 9.43 -2.59 12.99
N THR A 186 9.18 -3.82 12.56
CA THR A 186 9.73 -4.38 11.34
C THR A 186 9.02 -3.79 10.14
N LEU A 187 9.79 -3.25 9.19
CA LEU A 187 9.27 -2.68 7.96
C LEU A 187 9.20 -3.76 6.88
N MET A 188 8.11 -3.74 6.13
CA MET A 188 7.91 -4.52 4.91
C MET A 188 7.99 -3.58 3.72
N VAL A 189 8.68 -3.99 2.66
CA VAL A 189 8.75 -3.23 1.41
C VAL A 189 7.63 -3.71 0.50
N ILE A 190 6.89 -2.77 -0.07
CA ILE A 190 5.92 -3.02 -1.14
C ILE A 190 6.09 -1.97 -2.25
N GLU A 191 5.46 -2.22 -3.38
CA GLU A 191 5.30 -1.27 -4.49
C GLU A 191 3.83 -0.87 -4.61
N PRO A 192 3.50 0.21 -5.35
CA PRO A 192 2.12 0.67 -5.54
C PRO A 192 1.17 -0.44 -6.03
N LYS A 193 1.66 -1.36 -6.86
CA LYS A 193 0.91 -2.53 -7.38
C LYS A 193 0.40 -3.48 -6.29
N HIS A 194 0.97 -3.44 -5.09
CA HIS A 194 0.57 -4.30 -3.96
C HIS A 194 -0.48 -3.65 -3.06
N ASP A 195 -0.70 -2.34 -3.20
CA ASP A 195 -1.70 -1.61 -2.41
C ASP A 195 -3.12 -1.86 -2.92
N ILE A 196 -4.00 -2.31 -2.03
CA ILE A 196 -5.40 -2.57 -2.35
C ILE A 196 -6.22 -1.30 -2.11
N THR A 197 -6.11 -0.72 -0.92
CA THR A 197 -6.91 0.44 -0.51
C THR A 197 -6.32 1.17 0.69
N HIS A 198 -6.62 2.45 0.79
CA HIS A 198 -6.47 3.21 2.03
C HIS A 198 -7.54 2.83 3.04
N LEU A 199 -7.22 2.99 4.32
CA LEU A 199 -8.05 2.61 5.45
C LEU A 199 -8.66 3.82 6.13
N ALA A 200 -9.92 3.67 6.57
CA ALA A 200 -10.45 4.52 7.63
C ALA A 200 -10.01 3.95 8.97
N SER A 201 -9.68 4.81 9.94
CA SER A 201 -9.35 4.35 11.28
C SER A 201 -9.89 5.23 12.38
N TRP A 202 -10.09 4.63 13.55
CA TRP A 202 -10.50 5.35 14.75
C TRP A 202 -9.80 4.77 15.98
N ILE A 203 -9.11 5.63 16.74
CA ILE A 203 -8.48 5.24 18.00
C ILE A 203 -9.53 5.22 19.10
N ARG A 204 -9.58 4.13 19.85
CA ARG A 204 -10.48 3.92 20.98
C ARG A 204 -9.70 3.92 22.31
N PRO A 205 -10.31 4.43 23.40
CA PRO A 205 -9.71 4.35 24.71
C PRO A 205 -9.62 2.89 25.19
N SER A 206 -8.76 2.65 26.18
CA SER A 206 -8.74 1.37 26.90
C SER A 206 -10.12 1.09 27.50
N TRP A 207 -10.39 -0.19 27.75
CA TRP A 207 -11.64 -0.67 28.35
C TRP A 207 -12.91 -0.43 27.52
N THR A 208 -12.79 -0.03 26.24
CA THR A 208 -13.95 0.01 25.34
C THR A 208 -14.58 -1.37 25.15
N TYR A 209 -13.77 -2.43 25.12
CA TYR A 209 -14.21 -3.82 25.09
C TYR A 209 -13.59 -4.61 26.24
N PRO A 210 -14.30 -5.61 26.81
CA PRO A 210 -13.74 -6.50 27.82
C PRO A 210 -12.44 -7.15 27.33
N GLY A 211 -11.41 -7.14 28.18
CA GLY A 211 -10.10 -7.72 27.86
C GLY A 211 -9.12 -6.79 27.11
N ILE A 212 -9.52 -5.57 26.72
CA ILE A 212 -8.61 -4.59 26.13
C ILE A 212 -8.23 -3.52 27.15
N HIS A 213 -7.08 -3.70 27.80
CA HIS A 213 -6.60 -2.79 28.85
C HIS A 213 -5.75 -1.62 28.32
N LYS A 214 -5.60 -1.49 27.00
CA LYS A 214 -4.78 -0.46 26.34
C LYS A 214 -5.57 0.26 25.25
N ARG A 215 -5.10 1.44 24.82
CA ARG A 215 -5.66 2.09 23.62
C ARG A 215 -5.44 1.19 22.40
N PHE A 216 -6.41 1.18 21.51
CA PHE A 216 -6.36 0.39 20.28
C PHE A 216 -6.93 1.20 19.12
N ARG A 217 -6.68 0.73 17.89
CA ARG A 217 -7.21 1.34 16.67
C ARG A 217 -8.18 0.36 16.03
N VAL A 218 -9.35 0.85 15.67
CA VAL A 218 -10.24 0.17 14.74
C VAL A 218 -9.79 0.58 13.35
N VAL A 219 -9.51 -0.38 12.48
CA VAL A 219 -9.23 -0.15 11.05
C VAL A 219 -10.38 -0.70 10.22
N CYS A 220 -10.75 0.01 9.17
CA CYS A 220 -11.83 -0.37 8.26
C CYS A 220 -11.36 -0.24 6.81
N TRP A 221 -11.48 -1.36 6.07
CA TRP A 221 -11.08 -1.48 4.66
C TRP A 221 -12.29 -1.64 3.72
N ALA A 222 -13.51 -1.34 4.18
CA ALA A 222 -14.71 -1.38 3.33
C ALA A 222 -14.60 -0.51 2.07
N LEU A 223 -13.75 0.54 2.11
CA LEU A 223 -13.45 1.43 0.98
C LEU A 223 -12.77 0.72 -0.20
N GLY A 224 -12.18 -0.46 0.01
CA GLY A 224 -11.60 -1.25 -1.08
C GLY A 224 -12.65 -1.73 -2.09
N ARG A 225 -13.94 -1.76 -1.74
CA ARG A 225 -15.09 -2.15 -2.61
C ARG A 225 -14.95 -3.49 -3.35
N GLY A 226 -13.99 -4.34 -2.98
CA GLY A 226 -13.69 -5.60 -3.69
C GLY A 226 -12.73 -5.43 -4.88
N ARG A 227 -12.02 -4.30 -4.97
CA ARG A 227 -10.88 -4.14 -5.87
C ARG A 227 -9.88 -5.25 -5.55
N LYS A 228 -9.66 -6.14 -6.53
CA LYS A 228 -8.68 -7.21 -6.46
C LYS A 228 -7.36 -6.71 -7.00
#